data_AF-A0A7Y2FFQ4-F1
#
_entry.id   AF-A0A7Y2FFQ4-F1
#
_cell.length_a   1.000
_cell.length_b   1.000
_cell.length_c   1.000
_cell.angle_alpha   90.00
_cell.angle_beta   90.00
_cell.angle_gamma   90.00
#
_symmetry.space_group_name_H-M   'P 1'
#
loop_
_entity.id
_entity.type
_entity.pdbx_description
1 polymer ?
#
loop_
_entity_poly.entity_id
_entity_poly.type
_entity_poly.pdbx_seq_one_letter_code
_entity_poly.pdbx_strand_id
1 'polypeptide(L)'
;MIHCRFQTVPGRATTFVALATFAALATFGAPAAFFALPAAAAPASSHVAAGPDPDIHDLKGAMPHFCEVPVPVERTIKRLTPPRSKSESPWLEAIDRVSRDSLYRTIEDLQNFGTRYEFSQGQEDAADYLAGRLADLGYEPRFHDYRLSNWDVQGAAFLGDDGWMALKQGGDNDSGAVLVSTDGGATWTTDHVTDFGLYAVSAPSADRVWACGAGGRVLHRDAGAWAVRDTLGSERLEGIDFIDEANGFAAARRGTVYRTVDGGETWSGTSITTSVLFDIEYVVDSLAFACGASGRIWKWDGTDWALESTPTFLPVVDIDFNETGTWGAAAISEGRVLLWDGASWTGQAVDARFMSHVQATGDSTLWLGTRDDLLLTHVYVSADRGATIQEITFPFGLLWRPVEAMHTTSAGGVFIGGFEGFLVRRADESASWTFPPLPPEVSHASRNVYADKPGLAKPDEMVVLSGHYDSINQRRLSDPAPGADDDASGIAAALETARVLQDYPAERTVRFLFFSGEELGLLGSTAYAADARANGDSVYADVQVDMIAYPL
;
A
#
# COMPACT_ATOMS: atom_id res chain seq x y z
N MET A 1 3.44 -10.01 17.08
CA MET A 1 1.99 -9.73 17.23
C MET A 1 1.24 -11.02 16.95
N ILE A 2 0.30 -11.43 17.80
CA ILE A 2 -0.57 -12.58 17.50
C ILE A 2 -1.84 -12.00 16.96
N HIS A 3 -2.07 -12.16 15.66
CA HIS A 3 -3.27 -11.70 14.99
C HIS A 3 -4.26 -12.86 14.97
N CYS A 4 -5.37 -12.74 15.71
CA CYS A 4 -6.44 -13.74 15.72
C CYS A 4 -7.62 -13.19 14.92
N ARG A 5 -7.77 -13.60 13.65
CA ARG A 5 -8.92 -13.27 12.82
C ARG A 5 -10.04 -14.29 13.06
N PHE A 6 -11.25 -13.82 13.36
CA PHE A 6 -12.42 -14.68 13.56
C PHE A 6 -13.37 -14.60 12.36
N GLN A 7 -13.33 -15.58 11.46
CA GLN A 7 -14.39 -15.78 10.47
C GLN A 7 -15.24 -16.98 10.89
N THR A 8 -16.58 -16.85 11.01
CA THR A 8 -17.59 -17.93 10.79
C THR A 8 -19.03 -17.66 11.33
N VAL A 9 -20.00 -18.26 10.60
CA VAL A 9 -21.40 -18.72 10.82
C VAL A 9 -22.28 -18.14 11.97
N PRO A 10 -23.58 -17.81 11.72
CA PRO A 10 -24.38 -16.90 12.56
C PRO A 10 -24.77 -17.41 13.94
N GLY A 11 -24.74 -16.53 14.94
CA GLY A 11 -25.40 -16.69 16.24
C GLY A 11 -24.66 -16.04 17.40
N ARG A 12 -25.28 -16.04 18.60
CA ARG A 12 -24.69 -15.53 19.87
C ARG A 12 -23.26 -16.02 20.11
N ALA A 13 -22.85 -17.17 19.56
CA ALA A 13 -21.54 -17.77 19.79
C ALA A 13 -20.33 -16.88 19.43
N THR A 14 -20.41 -16.00 18.42
CA THR A 14 -19.24 -15.24 17.93
C THR A 14 -18.83 -14.12 18.88
N THR A 15 -19.80 -13.31 19.33
CA THR A 15 -19.58 -12.32 20.40
C THR A 15 -19.07 -13.00 21.67
N PHE A 16 -19.54 -14.21 21.97
CA PHE A 16 -19.11 -14.97 23.15
C PHE A 16 -17.64 -15.40 23.03
N VAL A 17 -17.18 -15.79 21.83
CA VAL A 17 -15.78 -16.18 21.59
C VAL A 17 -14.85 -14.98 21.62
N ALA A 18 -15.23 -13.85 21.01
CA ALA A 18 -14.45 -12.61 21.06
C ALA A 18 -14.32 -12.10 22.50
N LEU A 19 -15.44 -11.99 23.24
CA LEU A 19 -15.45 -11.53 24.63
C LEU A 19 -14.67 -12.47 25.56
N ALA A 20 -14.80 -13.78 25.40
CA ALA A 20 -14.09 -14.76 26.22
C ALA A 20 -12.57 -14.77 25.95
N THR A 21 -12.18 -14.64 24.67
CA THR A 21 -10.77 -14.56 24.27
C THR A 21 -10.15 -13.27 24.79
N PHE A 22 -10.85 -12.15 24.59
CA PHE A 22 -10.42 -10.84 25.04
C PHE A 22 -10.27 -10.77 26.57
N ALA A 23 -11.28 -11.23 27.30
CA ALA A 23 -11.26 -11.28 28.75
C ALA A 23 -10.09 -12.12 29.30
N ALA A 24 -9.80 -13.27 28.67
CA ALA A 24 -8.67 -14.10 29.04
C ALA A 24 -7.31 -13.41 28.85
N LEU A 25 -7.13 -12.68 27.73
CA LEU A 25 -5.91 -11.93 27.44
C LEU A 25 -5.73 -10.72 28.38
N ALA A 26 -6.81 -10.03 28.71
CA ALA A 26 -6.80 -8.87 29.59
C ALA A 26 -6.56 -9.20 31.07
N THR A 27 -6.74 -10.46 31.51
CA THR A 27 -6.72 -10.82 32.94
C THR A 27 -5.79 -11.96 33.39
N PHE A 28 -5.36 -12.89 32.51
CA PHE A 28 -4.62 -14.08 32.96
C PHE A 28 -3.19 -14.21 32.43
N GLY A 29 -2.67 -13.23 31.67
CA GLY A 29 -1.33 -13.30 31.10
C GLY A 29 -1.04 -14.60 30.34
N ALA A 30 -2.08 -15.25 29.78
CA ALA A 30 -1.96 -16.59 29.23
C ALA A 30 -1.06 -16.59 27.98
N PRO A 31 -0.18 -17.60 27.80
CA PRO A 31 0.57 -17.74 26.56
C PRO A 31 -0.40 -18.07 25.41
N ALA A 32 -0.70 -17.07 24.57
CA ALA A 32 -0.47 -17.06 23.12
C ALA A 32 -0.81 -18.31 22.26
N ALA A 33 -1.67 -19.23 22.70
CA ALA A 33 -1.99 -20.47 21.98
C ALA A 33 -3.49 -20.80 21.98
N PHE A 34 -4.36 -19.82 22.20
CA PHE A 34 -5.78 -20.09 22.46
C PHE A 34 -6.71 -19.40 21.48
N PHE A 35 -7.59 -20.23 20.91
CA PHE A 35 -8.78 -19.96 20.09
C PHE A 35 -8.58 -19.84 18.56
N ALA A 36 -8.89 -20.95 17.87
CA ALA A 36 -9.28 -20.99 16.46
C ALA A 36 -10.46 -21.99 16.32
N LEU A 37 -11.48 -21.63 15.54
CA LEU A 37 -12.53 -22.56 15.08
C LEU A 37 -12.17 -23.06 13.66
N PRO A 38 -12.51 -24.31 13.29
CA PRO A 38 -12.24 -24.82 11.95
C PRO A 38 -13.16 -24.19 10.91
N ALA A 39 -12.59 -23.80 9.77
CA ALA A 39 -13.34 -23.46 8.56
C ALA A 39 -14.13 -24.70 8.08
N ALA A 40 -15.45 -24.61 8.02
CA ALA A 40 -16.29 -25.65 7.42
C ALA A 40 -16.44 -25.38 5.91
N ALA A 41 -16.09 -26.36 5.08
CA ALA A 41 -16.20 -26.29 3.63
C ALA A 41 -17.66 -26.08 3.17
N ALA A 42 -17.92 -25.06 2.35
CA ALA A 42 -19.17 -24.88 1.61
C ALA A 42 -19.09 -25.57 0.23
N PRO A 43 -20.20 -26.11 -0.30
CA PRO A 43 -20.20 -26.91 -1.53
C PRO A 43 -20.15 -26.04 -2.80
N ALA A 44 -19.41 -26.52 -3.80
CA ALA A 44 -19.28 -25.91 -5.11
C ALA A 44 -20.60 -25.93 -5.91
N SER A 45 -20.99 -24.79 -6.49
CA SER A 45 -21.94 -24.72 -7.60
C SER A 45 -21.29 -24.09 -8.82
N SER A 46 -21.48 -24.76 -9.96
CA SER A 46 -20.98 -24.43 -11.29
C SER A 46 -21.77 -23.29 -11.96
N HIS A 47 -21.12 -22.49 -12.82
CA HIS A 47 -21.55 -22.15 -14.20
C HIS A 47 -20.54 -21.15 -14.85
N VAL A 48 -19.84 -21.56 -15.90
CA VAL A 48 -19.98 -21.21 -17.35
C VAL A 48 -19.34 -19.87 -17.76
N ALA A 49 -18.30 -19.98 -18.58
CA ALA A 49 -17.47 -18.90 -19.13
C ALA A 49 -18.07 -18.24 -20.39
N ALA A 50 -17.79 -16.95 -20.59
CA ALA A 50 -17.79 -16.28 -21.89
C ALA A 50 -16.93 -14.99 -21.90
N GLY A 51 -15.84 -15.00 -22.68
CA GLY A 51 -15.35 -13.91 -23.57
C GLY A 51 -14.81 -12.57 -22.99
N PRO A 52 -13.84 -11.91 -23.66
CA PRO A 52 -12.91 -10.97 -23.02
C PRO A 52 -13.29 -9.49 -23.18
N ASP A 53 -13.14 -8.73 -22.09
CA ASP A 53 -12.93 -7.27 -22.09
C ASP A 53 -12.07 -6.96 -20.84
N PRO A 54 -10.89 -6.31 -20.94
CA PRO A 54 -10.03 -6.05 -19.80
C PRO A 54 -10.31 -4.66 -19.25
N ASP A 55 -11.39 -4.54 -18.48
CA ASP A 55 -11.57 -3.42 -17.56
C ASP A 55 -11.66 -3.97 -16.13
N ILE A 56 -10.84 -3.36 -15.27
CA ILE A 56 -10.68 -3.55 -13.83
C ILE A 56 -12.02 -3.88 -13.17
N HIS A 57 -12.31 -5.16 -12.89
CA HIS A 57 -13.33 -5.63 -11.93
C HIS A 57 -13.33 -7.17 -11.86
N ASP A 58 -12.32 -7.82 -11.27
CA ASP A 58 -12.49 -9.18 -10.72
C ASP A 58 -11.35 -9.57 -9.75
N LEU A 59 -11.41 -9.12 -8.49
CA LEU A 59 -10.41 -9.44 -7.45
C LEU A 59 -10.90 -10.42 -6.37
N LYS A 60 -12.04 -11.12 -6.56
CA LYS A 60 -12.48 -12.18 -5.62
C LYS A 60 -12.70 -13.56 -6.25
N GLY A 61 -12.39 -13.73 -7.54
CA GLY A 61 -12.59 -15.00 -8.27
C GLY A 61 -11.46 -16.03 -8.20
N ALA A 62 -10.26 -15.68 -7.74
CA ALA A 62 -9.11 -16.58 -7.73
C ALA A 62 -8.50 -16.69 -6.33
N MET A 63 -9.03 -17.59 -5.51
CA MET A 63 -8.26 -18.14 -4.38
C MET A 63 -7.43 -19.33 -4.90
N PRO A 64 -6.10 -19.20 -5.12
CA PRO A 64 -5.26 -20.37 -5.18
C PRO A 64 -5.14 -20.97 -3.77
N HIS A 65 -5.11 -22.30 -3.72
CA HIS A 65 -4.86 -23.08 -2.52
C HIS A 65 -3.70 -22.49 -1.72
N PHE A 66 -3.94 -22.19 -0.44
CA PHE A 66 -2.93 -21.77 0.52
C PHE A 66 -1.67 -22.62 0.37
N CYS A 67 -0.57 -21.99 -0.04
CA CYS A 67 0.75 -22.58 0.03
C CYS A 67 1.11 -22.64 1.52
N GLU A 68 1.05 -23.84 2.10
CA GLU A 68 1.58 -24.10 3.44
C GLU A 68 3.08 -23.80 3.42
N VAL A 69 3.49 -22.62 3.90
CA VAL A 69 4.86 -22.42 4.35
C VAL A 69 5.00 -23.25 5.63
N PRO A 70 5.84 -24.30 5.65
CA PRO A 70 5.99 -25.13 6.84
C PRO A 70 6.82 -24.36 7.86
N VAL A 71 6.16 -23.53 8.66
CA VAL A 71 6.74 -23.05 9.91
C VAL A 71 6.81 -24.26 10.83
N PRO A 72 7.98 -24.65 11.38
CA PRO A 72 8.06 -25.76 12.32
C PRO A 72 7.44 -25.32 13.65
N VAL A 73 6.12 -25.36 13.71
CA VAL A 73 5.36 -25.15 14.94
C VAL A 73 5.06 -26.52 15.51
N GLU A 74 5.99 -27.08 16.29
CA GLU A 74 5.62 -28.03 17.33
C GLU A 74 4.78 -27.29 18.38
N ARG A 75 3.51 -27.02 18.09
CA ARG A 75 2.51 -26.67 19.11
C ARG A 75 1.37 -27.66 18.98
N THR A 76 1.33 -28.58 19.94
CA THR A 76 0.17 -29.43 20.20
C THR A 76 -1.07 -28.56 20.28
N ILE A 77 -1.96 -28.64 19.28
CA ILE A 77 -3.26 -27.98 19.31
C ILE A 77 -4.08 -28.66 20.42
N LYS A 78 -4.06 -28.10 21.62
CA LYS A 78 -4.95 -28.54 22.70
C LYS A 78 -6.34 -27.96 22.43
N ARG A 79 -7.29 -28.82 22.03
CA ARG A 79 -8.72 -28.53 22.14
C ARG A 79 -9.02 -28.19 23.61
N LEU A 80 -9.26 -26.92 23.92
CA LEU A 80 -9.87 -26.59 25.20
C LEU A 80 -11.38 -26.78 25.10
N THR A 81 -11.92 -27.42 26.11
CA THR A 81 -13.35 -27.43 26.35
C THR A 81 -13.68 -26.10 27.04
N PRO A 82 -14.63 -25.29 26.54
CA PRO A 82 -15.03 -24.07 27.25
C PRO A 82 -15.49 -24.40 28.68
N PRO A 83 -15.32 -23.48 29.64
CA PRO A 83 -15.75 -23.69 31.03
C PRO A 83 -17.22 -24.08 31.05
N ARG A 84 -17.54 -25.14 31.79
CA ARG A 84 -18.86 -25.81 31.71
C ARG A 84 -19.88 -25.22 32.67
N SER A 85 -19.46 -24.33 33.59
CA SER A 85 -20.35 -23.69 34.55
C SER A 85 -19.84 -22.33 35.03
N LYS A 86 -20.79 -21.49 35.50
CA LYS A 86 -20.51 -20.15 36.08
C LYS A 86 -19.58 -20.18 37.30
N SER A 87 -19.49 -21.32 37.99
CA SER A 87 -18.56 -21.51 39.10
C SER A 87 -17.10 -21.66 38.66
N GLU A 88 -16.84 -21.94 37.38
CA GLU A 88 -15.49 -22.14 36.82
C GLU A 88 -14.92 -20.87 36.17
N SER A 89 -15.74 -19.86 35.85
CA SER A 89 -15.27 -18.60 35.28
C SER A 89 -16.28 -17.45 35.51
N PRO A 90 -15.87 -16.35 36.17
CA PRO A 90 -16.71 -15.16 36.33
C PRO A 90 -17.09 -14.51 34.98
N TRP A 91 -16.39 -14.85 33.91
CA TRP A 91 -16.66 -14.32 32.56
C TRP A 91 -17.92 -14.88 31.91
N LEU A 92 -18.45 -16.02 32.39
CA LEU A 92 -19.76 -16.50 31.93
C LEU A 92 -20.90 -15.58 32.37
N GLU A 93 -20.73 -14.84 33.49
CA GLU A 93 -21.70 -13.80 33.88
C GLU A 93 -21.55 -12.53 33.04
N ALA A 94 -20.32 -12.16 32.65
CA ALA A 94 -20.08 -11.06 31.73
C ALA A 94 -20.76 -11.30 30.37
N ILE A 95 -20.68 -12.53 29.87
CA ILE A 95 -21.36 -12.99 28.67
C ILE A 95 -22.88 -12.83 28.76
N ASP A 96 -23.49 -13.19 29.90
CA ASP A 96 -24.94 -13.04 30.10
C ASP A 96 -25.40 -11.57 30.11
N ARG A 97 -24.48 -10.62 30.30
CA ARG A 97 -24.77 -9.18 30.26
C ARG A 97 -24.80 -8.63 28.83
N VAL A 98 -24.37 -9.38 27.82
CA VAL A 98 -24.36 -8.91 26.43
C VAL A 98 -25.78 -8.61 25.95
N SER A 99 -26.00 -7.39 25.48
CA SER A 99 -27.28 -6.86 25.03
C SER A 99 -27.38 -6.92 23.51
N ARG A 100 -28.28 -7.76 23.02
CA ARG A 100 -28.58 -7.86 21.59
C ARG A 100 -29.10 -6.53 21.01
N ASP A 101 -29.89 -5.79 21.79
CA ASP A 101 -30.43 -4.51 21.36
C ASP A 101 -29.33 -3.44 21.26
N SER A 102 -28.30 -3.51 22.12
CA SER A 102 -27.11 -2.64 22.04
C SER A 102 -26.32 -2.89 20.76
N LEU A 103 -26.13 -4.17 20.40
CA LEU A 103 -25.45 -4.57 19.17
C LEU A 103 -26.21 -4.06 17.93
N TYR A 104 -27.51 -4.36 17.82
CA TYR A 104 -28.29 -3.96 16.64
C TYR A 104 -28.40 -2.45 16.46
N ARG A 105 -28.57 -1.68 17.54
CA ARG A 105 -28.60 -0.22 17.44
C ARG A 105 -27.28 0.34 16.90
N THR A 106 -26.16 -0.17 17.38
CA THR A 106 -24.84 0.27 16.92
C THR A 106 -24.64 -0.04 15.44
N ILE A 107 -25.06 -1.22 14.99
CA ILE A 107 -25.01 -1.61 13.57
C ILE A 107 -25.94 -0.72 12.72
N GLU A 108 -27.16 -0.43 13.19
CA GLU A 108 -28.11 0.43 12.49
C GLU A 108 -27.60 1.89 12.40
N ASP A 109 -27.08 2.44 13.50
CA ASP A 109 -26.53 3.79 13.53
C ASP A 109 -25.35 3.93 12.56
N LEU A 110 -24.40 2.98 12.57
CA LEU A 110 -23.23 3.02 11.69
C LEU A 110 -23.61 2.93 10.20
N GLN A 111 -24.60 2.09 9.85
CA GLN A 111 -25.13 2.03 8.49
C GLN A 111 -25.75 3.35 8.03
N ASN A 112 -26.32 4.13 8.96
CA ASN A 112 -26.99 5.39 8.64
C ASN A 112 -26.01 6.54 8.37
N PHE A 113 -24.79 6.51 8.92
CA PHE A 113 -23.76 7.48 8.54
C PHE A 113 -23.33 7.29 7.08
N GLY A 114 -23.42 6.05 6.57
CA GLY A 114 -23.02 5.71 5.22
C GLY A 114 -21.59 6.17 4.99
N THR A 115 -20.65 5.52 5.68
CA THR A 115 -19.19 5.75 5.70
C THR A 115 -18.55 5.43 4.35
N ARG A 116 -19.17 5.95 3.27
CA ARG A 116 -18.82 5.78 1.87
C ARG A 116 -17.49 6.47 1.65
N TYR A 117 -16.41 5.72 1.50
CA TYR A 117 -15.08 6.30 1.36
C TYR A 117 -14.68 7.04 2.66
N GLU A 118 -13.51 6.72 3.17
CA GLU A 118 -12.77 7.28 4.29
C GLU A 118 -12.61 8.82 4.28
N PHE A 119 -12.79 9.50 3.13
CA PHE A 119 -12.81 10.98 3.05
C PHE A 119 -14.19 11.64 3.21
N SER A 120 -15.25 10.87 3.44
CA SER A 120 -16.61 11.42 3.47
C SER A 120 -16.97 12.05 4.82
N GLN A 121 -17.93 12.99 4.79
CA GLN A 121 -18.52 13.52 6.01
C GLN A 121 -19.11 12.40 6.90
N GLY A 122 -19.61 11.31 6.30
CA GLY A 122 -20.13 10.17 7.06
C GLY A 122 -19.08 9.50 7.94
N GLN A 123 -17.81 9.49 7.53
CA GLN A 123 -16.70 8.97 8.33
C GLN A 123 -16.41 9.83 9.54
N GLU A 124 -16.41 11.15 9.35
CA GLU A 124 -16.22 12.10 10.43
C GLU A 124 -17.37 12.01 11.44
N ASP A 125 -18.60 11.89 10.94
CA ASP A 125 -19.79 11.72 11.77
C ASP A 125 -19.76 10.38 12.54
N ALA A 126 -19.28 9.30 11.90
CA ALA A 126 -19.09 8.01 12.56
C ALA A 126 -18.00 8.06 13.64
N ALA A 127 -16.88 8.74 13.38
CA ALA A 127 -15.82 8.93 14.36
C ALA A 127 -16.32 9.67 15.62
N ASP A 128 -17.08 10.76 15.41
CA ASP A 128 -17.69 11.53 16.50
C ASP A 128 -18.74 10.72 17.25
N TYR A 129 -19.54 9.92 16.54
CA TYR A 129 -20.48 8.99 17.16
C TYR A 129 -19.78 7.96 18.06
N LEU A 130 -18.71 7.33 17.58
CA LEU A 130 -17.96 6.34 18.35
C LEU A 130 -17.31 6.96 19.60
N ALA A 131 -16.73 8.15 19.47
CA ALA A 131 -16.20 8.91 20.59
C ALA A 131 -17.31 9.22 21.62
N GLY A 132 -18.48 9.63 21.17
CA GLY A 132 -19.66 9.87 22.01
C GLY A 132 -20.12 8.60 22.74
N ARG A 133 -20.19 7.46 22.03
CA ARG A 133 -20.55 6.16 22.64
C ARG A 133 -19.56 5.72 23.71
N LEU A 134 -18.26 5.94 23.50
CA LEU A 134 -17.24 5.67 24.52
C LEU A 134 -17.37 6.62 25.73
N ALA A 135 -17.67 7.90 25.49
CA ALA A 135 -17.91 8.88 26.55
C ALA A 135 -19.15 8.58 27.39
N ASP A 136 -20.25 8.12 26.78
CA ASP A 136 -21.46 7.66 27.47
C ASP A 136 -21.18 6.44 28.35
N LEU A 137 -20.17 5.64 27.97
CA LEU A 137 -19.61 4.56 28.75
C LEU A 137 -18.54 5.03 29.77
N GLY A 138 -18.43 6.33 30.02
CA GLY A 138 -17.52 6.88 31.02
C GLY A 138 -16.02 6.70 30.70
N TYR A 139 -15.67 6.37 29.45
CA TYR A 139 -14.29 6.39 28.99
C TYR A 139 -13.91 7.80 28.49
N GLU A 140 -12.62 8.10 28.47
CA GLU A 140 -12.10 9.33 27.85
C GLU A 140 -11.75 9.03 26.38
N PRO A 141 -12.58 9.45 25.40
CA PRO A 141 -12.28 9.23 23.99
C PRO A 141 -11.13 10.10 23.52
N ARG A 142 -10.32 9.56 22.62
CA ARG A 142 -9.17 10.21 21.99
C ARG A 142 -9.17 9.92 20.50
N PHE A 143 -8.54 10.80 19.75
CA PHE A 143 -8.32 10.65 18.33
C PHE A 143 -6.83 10.44 18.04
N HIS A 144 -6.53 9.59 17.06
CA HIS A 144 -5.22 9.49 16.44
C HIS A 144 -5.36 10.01 15.01
N ASP A 145 -4.90 11.24 14.79
CA ASP A 145 -5.04 11.94 13.52
C ASP A 145 -3.91 11.56 12.55
N TYR A 146 -4.25 11.33 11.28
CA TYR A 146 -3.29 11.03 10.23
C TYR A 146 -3.78 11.59 8.89
N ARG A 147 -2.92 11.56 7.87
CA ARG A 147 -3.31 11.93 6.49
C ARG A 147 -3.16 10.74 5.58
N LEU A 148 -4.08 10.63 4.64
CA LEU A 148 -4.13 9.55 3.67
C LEU A 148 -4.46 10.09 2.28
N SER A 149 -4.10 9.37 1.23
CA SER A 149 -4.19 9.85 -0.14
C SER A 149 -4.82 8.80 -1.04
N ASN A 150 -5.50 9.26 -2.10
CA ASN A 150 -5.92 8.41 -3.21
C ASN A 150 -5.13 8.71 -4.50
N TRP A 151 -3.95 9.29 -4.34
CA TRP A 151 -3.04 9.64 -5.43
C TRP A 151 -1.91 8.62 -5.51
N ASP A 152 -1.78 7.92 -6.61
CA ASP A 152 -0.70 6.98 -6.82
C ASP A 152 0.58 7.72 -7.21
N VAL A 153 1.70 7.34 -6.61
CA VAL A 153 3.02 7.82 -7.01
C VAL A 153 3.49 7.02 -8.21
N GLN A 154 3.79 7.69 -9.32
CA GLN A 154 4.21 7.02 -10.57
C GLN A 154 5.69 7.19 -10.90
N GLY A 155 6.34 8.22 -10.35
CA GLY A 155 7.75 8.46 -10.61
C GLY A 155 8.36 9.39 -9.58
N ALA A 156 9.66 9.23 -9.32
CA ALA A 156 10.42 10.09 -8.45
C ALA A 156 11.83 10.30 -9.02
N ALA A 157 12.33 11.53 -8.94
CA ALA A 157 13.68 11.89 -9.35
C ALA A 157 14.32 12.79 -8.29
N PHE A 158 15.58 12.54 -7.94
CA PHE A 158 16.32 13.32 -6.95
C PHE A 158 17.64 13.85 -7.50
N LEU A 159 17.99 15.07 -7.07
CA LEU A 159 19.27 15.73 -7.29
C LEU A 159 19.81 16.22 -5.95
N GLY A 160 20.54 15.35 -5.25
CA GLY A 160 20.93 15.63 -3.86
C GLY A 160 19.70 15.67 -2.96
N ASP A 161 19.49 16.80 -2.28
CA ASP A 161 18.33 17.00 -1.40
C ASP A 161 17.07 17.47 -2.15
N ASP A 162 17.21 17.96 -3.38
CA ASP A 162 16.08 18.36 -4.19
C ASP A 162 15.42 17.12 -4.83
N GLY A 163 14.10 17.02 -4.73
CA GLY A 163 13.34 15.88 -5.25
C GLY A 163 12.04 16.28 -5.92
N TRP A 164 11.65 15.57 -6.96
CA TRP A 164 10.39 15.73 -7.66
C TRP A 164 9.66 14.40 -7.73
N MET A 165 8.34 14.46 -7.59
CA MET A 165 7.48 13.29 -7.61
C MET A 165 6.28 13.54 -8.51
N ALA A 166 6.02 12.62 -9.44
CA ALA A 166 4.85 12.63 -10.31
C ALA A 166 3.74 11.73 -9.74
N LEU A 167 2.53 12.26 -9.69
CA LEU A 167 1.35 11.57 -9.17
C LEU A 167 0.22 11.56 -10.17
N LYS A 168 -0.61 10.52 -10.08
CA LYS A 168 -1.94 10.44 -10.70
C LYS A 168 -2.99 10.20 -9.63
N GLN A 169 -4.17 10.79 -9.77
CA GLN A 169 -5.34 10.44 -8.96
C GLN A 169 -6.22 9.53 -9.80
N GLY A 170 -6.54 8.30 -9.40
CA GLY A 170 -7.45 7.44 -10.17
C GLY A 170 -6.90 6.98 -11.54
N GLY A 171 -7.75 7.02 -12.59
CA GLY A 171 -7.46 6.48 -13.92
C GLY A 171 -6.76 7.46 -14.88
N ASP A 172 -6.52 7.02 -16.12
CA ASP A 172 -5.77 7.78 -17.14
C ASP A 172 -6.30 9.19 -17.44
N ASN A 173 -7.58 9.48 -17.21
CA ASN A 173 -8.20 10.78 -17.54
C ASN A 173 -8.55 11.64 -16.32
N ASP A 174 -8.01 11.29 -15.16
CA ASP A 174 -8.22 12.02 -13.91
C ASP A 174 -7.06 13.00 -13.64
N SER A 175 -6.96 13.56 -12.44
CA SER A 175 -6.01 14.61 -12.10
C SER A 175 -4.57 14.11 -11.93
N GLY A 176 -3.59 15.00 -12.08
CA GLY A 176 -2.17 14.73 -11.83
C GLY A 176 -1.55 15.83 -10.96
N ALA A 177 -0.39 15.54 -10.36
CA ALA A 177 0.33 16.51 -9.55
C ALA A 177 1.83 16.26 -9.59
N VAL A 178 2.61 17.35 -9.51
CA VAL A 178 4.03 17.29 -9.21
C VAL A 178 4.25 17.82 -7.80
N LEU A 179 4.87 17.02 -6.94
CA LEU A 179 5.37 17.48 -5.65
C LEU A 179 6.86 17.79 -5.74
N VAL A 180 7.31 18.71 -4.90
CA VAL A 180 8.72 19.08 -4.74
C VAL A 180 9.14 18.91 -3.29
N SER A 181 10.38 18.46 -3.10
CA SER A 181 11.10 18.38 -1.83
C SER A 181 12.45 19.10 -1.97
N THR A 182 12.95 19.65 -0.87
CA THR A 182 14.27 20.30 -0.77
C THR A 182 15.09 19.76 0.41
N ASP A 183 14.65 18.62 0.98
CA ASP A 183 15.20 18.02 2.20
C ASP A 183 15.34 16.49 2.06
N GLY A 184 15.63 16.01 0.85
CA GLY A 184 15.84 14.59 0.56
C GLY A 184 14.56 13.76 0.71
N GLY A 185 13.42 14.37 0.36
CA GLY A 185 12.10 13.74 0.42
C GLY A 185 11.52 13.67 1.82
N ALA A 186 12.07 14.41 2.79
CA ALA A 186 11.56 14.41 4.16
C ALA A 186 10.23 15.10 4.31
N THR A 187 10.05 16.19 3.58
CA THR A 187 8.80 16.90 3.42
C THR A 187 8.54 17.17 1.95
N TRP A 188 7.26 17.23 1.60
CA TRP A 188 6.79 17.45 0.23
C TRP A 188 5.78 18.60 0.21
N THR A 189 5.89 19.44 -0.81
CA THR A 189 4.91 20.49 -1.12
C THR A 189 4.40 20.35 -2.54
N THR A 190 3.14 20.71 -2.77
CA THR A 190 2.54 20.71 -4.10
C THR A 190 3.15 21.82 -4.95
N ASP A 191 3.92 21.45 -5.99
CA ASP A 191 4.54 22.39 -6.93
C ASP A 191 3.59 22.69 -8.10
N HIS A 192 2.89 21.66 -8.59
CA HIS A 192 1.93 21.79 -9.68
C HIS A 192 0.80 20.78 -9.62
N VAL A 193 -0.38 21.14 -10.13
CA VAL A 193 -1.55 20.26 -10.29
C VAL A 193 -2.05 20.34 -11.73
N THR A 194 -2.43 19.20 -12.29
CA THR A 194 -2.93 19.05 -13.65
C THR A 194 -4.31 18.39 -13.69
N ASP A 195 -5.00 18.56 -14.80
CA ASP A 195 -6.26 17.89 -15.14
C ASP A 195 -6.05 16.55 -15.89
N PHE A 196 -4.84 15.99 -15.81
CA PHE A 196 -4.44 14.71 -16.39
C PHE A 196 -3.39 14.01 -15.52
N GLY A 197 -3.46 12.69 -15.38
CA GLY A 197 -2.49 11.91 -14.59
C GLY A 197 -1.07 11.95 -15.16
N LEU A 198 -0.06 12.00 -14.27
CA LEU A 198 1.36 11.96 -14.60
C LEU A 198 1.95 10.59 -14.28
N TYR A 199 2.85 10.11 -15.13
CA TYR A 199 3.33 8.72 -15.14
C TYR A 199 4.85 8.61 -14.98
N ALA A 200 5.62 9.65 -15.29
CA ALA A 200 7.05 9.69 -15.04
C ALA A 200 7.54 11.13 -14.87
N VAL A 201 8.70 11.27 -14.24
CA VAL A 201 9.40 12.54 -14.01
C VAL A 201 10.91 12.33 -14.20
N SER A 202 11.58 13.28 -14.85
CA SER A 202 13.04 13.32 -15.00
C SER A 202 13.56 14.72 -14.70
N ALA A 203 14.66 14.78 -13.97
CA ALA A 203 15.23 16.02 -13.44
C ALA A 203 16.74 16.07 -13.71
N PRO A 204 17.18 16.47 -14.92
CA PRO A 204 18.60 16.65 -15.21
C PRO A 204 19.23 17.87 -14.50
N SER A 205 18.42 18.85 -14.07
CA SER A 205 18.86 19.94 -13.19
C SER A 205 17.71 20.46 -12.32
N ALA A 206 18.02 21.18 -11.24
CA ALA A 206 16.99 21.69 -10.32
C ALA A 206 16.05 22.73 -10.96
N ASP A 207 16.51 23.40 -12.02
CA ASP A 207 15.75 24.41 -12.76
C ASP A 207 15.11 23.87 -14.05
N ARG A 208 15.34 22.59 -14.37
CA ARG A 208 14.94 21.93 -15.61
C ARG A 208 14.44 20.52 -15.30
N VAL A 209 13.12 20.41 -15.16
CA VAL A 209 12.44 19.16 -14.80
C VAL A 209 11.31 18.90 -15.77
N TRP A 210 11.16 17.65 -16.21
CA TRP A 210 10.09 17.22 -17.10
C TRP A 210 9.25 16.16 -16.41
N ALA A 211 7.95 16.20 -16.70
CA ALA A 211 7.04 15.12 -16.34
C ALA A 211 6.17 14.80 -17.55
N CYS A 212 5.78 13.54 -17.71
CA CYS A 212 4.92 13.13 -18.80
C CYS A 212 3.67 12.42 -18.28
N GLY A 213 2.63 12.37 -19.11
CA GLY A 213 1.46 11.63 -18.72
C GLY A 213 0.42 11.40 -19.79
N ALA A 214 -0.83 11.36 -19.36
CA ALA A 214 -1.95 10.96 -20.19
C ALA A 214 -2.15 11.86 -21.43
N GLY A 215 -2.67 11.28 -22.50
CA GLY A 215 -2.97 12.01 -23.74
C GLY A 215 -1.74 12.64 -24.43
N GLY A 216 -0.54 12.10 -24.20
CA GLY A 216 0.68 12.60 -24.82
C GLY A 216 1.29 13.82 -24.14
N ARG A 217 0.77 14.24 -22.98
CA ARG A 217 1.16 15.51 -22.36
C ARG A 217 2.58 15.45 -21.82
N VAL A 218 3.36 16.48 -22.15
CA VAL A 218 4.68 16.74 -21.57
C VAL A 218 4.60 18.06 -20.81
N LEU A 219 4.91 18.02 -19.52
CA LEU A 219 5.16 19.17 -18.67
C LEU A 219 6.65 19.49 -18.65
N HIS A 220 6.97 20.77 -18.55
CA HIS A 220 8.33 21.26 -18.33
C HIS A 220 8.31 22.34 -17.26
N ARG A 221 9.24 22.25 -16.33
CA ARG A 221 9.55 23.25 -15.31
C ARG A 221 10.73 24.09 -15.79
N ASP A 222 10.49 25.36 -16.08
CA ASP A 222 11.53 26.33 -16.45
C ASP A 222 11.64 27.40 -15.37
N ALA A 223 12.81 27.47 -14.71
CA ALA A 223 13.13 28.50 -13.71
C ALA A 223 12.06 28.61 -12.61
N GLY A 224 11.53 27.47 -12.16
CA GLY A 224 10.54 27.40 -11.10
C GLY A 224 9.07 27.40 -11.54
N ALA A 225 8.77 27.51 -12.83
CA ALA A 225 7.39 27.54 -13.33
C ALA A 225 7.09 26.35 -14.24
N TRP A 226 5.99 25.66 -13.96
CA TRP A 226 5.47 24.56 -14.77
C TRP A 226 4.56 25.04 -15.89
N ALA A 227 4.72 24.47 -17.07
CA ALA A 227 3.78 24.61 -18.18
C ALA A 227 3.69 23.32 -18.99
N VAL A 228 2.52 23.08 -19.62
CA VAL A 228 2.42 22.10 -20.69
C VAL A 228 3.30 22.58 -21.84
N ARG A 229 4.28 21.75 -22.15
CA ARG A 229 5.31 22.03 -23.12
C ARG A 229 4.93 21.56 -24.51
N ASP A 230 4.47 20.31 -24.60
CA ASP A 230 4.06 19.68 -25.84
C ASP A 230 2.94 18.65 -25.60
N THR A 231 2.37 18.13 -26.67
CA THR A 231 1.40 17.04 -26.69
C THR A 231 1.78 16.05 -27.80
N LEU A 232 2.48 15.00 -27.40
CA LEU A 232 3.12 14.02 -28.27
C LEU A 232 2.12 12.93 -28.68
N GLY A 233 1.38 13.20 -29.75
CA GLY A 233 0.32 12.30 -30.22
C GLY A 233 -0.89 12.31 -29.28
N SER A 234 -1.53 11.15 -29.08
CA SER A 234 -2.75 11.01 -28.27
C SER A 234 -2.67 9.90 -27.22
N GLU A 235 -1.57 9.17 -27.16
CA GLU A 235 -1.40 8.04 -26.25
C GLU A 235 -0.76 8.50 -24.94
N ARG A 236 -1.05 7.80 -23.84
CA ARG A 236 -0.34 7.97 -22.57
C ARG A 236 1.17 7.81 -22.78
N LEU A 237 1.96 8.73 -22.22
CA LEU A 237 3.41 8.58 -22.10
C LEU A 237 3.71 7.83 -20.81
N GLU A 238 4.43 6.71 -20.93
CA GLU A 238 4.71 5.78 -19.83
C GLU A 238 6.04 6.13 -19.13
N GLY A 239 7.01 6.64 -19.90
CA GLY A 239 8.31 7.06 -19.38
C GLY A 239 8.82 8.30 -20.10
N ILE A 240 9.60 9.10 -19.41
CA ILE A 240 10.33 10.25 -19.94
C ILE A 240 11.68 10.34 -19.22
N ASP A 241 12.75 10.50 -19.97
CA ASP A 241 14.08 10.61 -19.39
C ASP A 241 15.01 11.55 -20.17
N PHE A 242 15.84 12.27 -19.43
CA PHE A 242 16.75 13.31 -19.91
C PHE A 242 18.14 13.13 -19.30
N ILE A 243 19.16 13.02 -20.15
CA ILE A 243 20.57 12.95 -19.73
C ILE A 243 21.15 14.33 -19.42
N ASP A 244 20.56 15.38 -19.98
CA ASP A 244 20.91 16.77 -19.77
C ASP A 244 19.70 17.68 -20.10
N GLU A 245 19.86 19.00 -19.98
CA GLU A 245 18.77 19.96 -20.18
C GLU A 245 18.27 20.06 -21.65
N ALA A 246 18.96 19.44 -22.60
CA ALA A 246 18.66 19.52 -24.03
C ALA A 246 18.19 18.17 -24.62
N ASN A 247 18.77 17.06 -24.18
CA ASN A 247 18.62 15.75 -24.79
C ASN A 247 17.72 14.87 -23.94
N GLY A 248 16.59 14.45 -24.51
CA GLY A 248 15.61 13.62 -23.82
C GLY A 248 14.84 12.69 -24.74
N PHE A 249 14.32 11.63 -24.14
CA PHE A 249 13.40 10.68 -24.76
C PHE A 249 12.09 10.58 -23.97
N ALA A 250 11.00 10.28 -24.67
CA ALA A 250 9.72 9.91 -24.07
C ALA A 250 9.13 8.70 -24.80
N ALA A 251 8.58 7.74 -24.05
CA ALA A 251 7.97 6.54 -24.59
C ALA A 251 6.45 6.59 -24.45
N ALA A 252 5.74 6.50 -25.57
CA ALA A 252 4.29 6.34 -25.59
C ALA A 252 3.90 4.88 -25.46
N ARG A 253 2.80 4.63 -24.73
CA ARG A 253 2.25 3.31 -24.47
C ARG A 253 2.12 2.44 -25.72
N ARG A 254 1.73 2.98 -26.87
CA ARG A 254 1.61 2.20 -28.13
C ARG A 254 2.88 2.22 -29.00
N GLY A 255 4.06 2.19 -28.39
CA GLY A 255 5.30 1.84 -29.09
C GLY A 255 5.96 2.94 -29.90
N THR A 256 5.56 4.20 -29.71
CA THR A 256 6.26 5.35 -30.30
C THR A 256 7.21 5.95 -29.29
N VAL A 257 8.46 6.15 -29.68
CA VAL A 257 9.46 6.87 -28.88
C VAL A 257 9.70 8.24 -29.52
N TYR A 258 9.65 9.29 -28.71
CA TYR A 258 9.92 10.66 -29.11
C TYR A 258 11.28 11.08 -28.58
N ARG A 259 12.05 11.79 -29.40
CA ARG A 259 13.35 12.35 -29.03
C ARG A 259 13.35 13.87 -29.15
N THR A 260 13.99 14.54 -28.21
CA THR A 260 14.36 15.96 -28.30
C THR A 260 15.88 16.14 -28.15
N VAL A 261 16.39 17.21 -28.74
CA VAL A 261 17.80 17.68 -28.62
C VAL A 261 17.88 19.17 -28.30
N ASP A 262 16.75 19.78 -27.96
CA ASP A 262 16.59 21.20 -27.71
C ASP A 262 15.74 21.47 -26.45
N GLY A 263 15.70 20.52 -25.51
CA GLY A 263 15.01 20.67 -24.23
C GLY A 263 13.49 20.56 -24.34
N GLY A 264 13.03 19.85 -25.37
CA GLY A 264 11.61 19.70 -25.69
C GLY A 264 11.00 20.94 -26.32
N GLU A 265 11.77 21.80 -27.01
CA GLU A 265 11.22 22.76 -27.99
C GLU A 265 10.65 22.03 -29.20
N THR A 266 11.32 20.97 -29.64
CA THR A 266 10.85 20.09 -30.71
C THR A 266 11.08 18.62 -30.37
N TRP A 267 10.18 17.77 -30.87
CA TRP A 267 10.24 16.33 -30.70
C TRP A 267 10.13 15.61 -32.05
N SER A 268 10.98 14.61 -32.27
CA SER A 268 10.91 13.69 -33.40
C SER A 268 10.45 12.31 -32.95
N GLY A 269 9.31 11.84 -33.44
CA GLY A 269 8.73 10.54 -33.09
C GLY A 269 9.12 9.41 -34.06
N THR A 270 9.44 8.24 -33.50
CA THR A 270 9.70 7.00 -34.25
C THR A 270 8.87 5.86 -33.65
N SER A 271 8.03 5.21 -34.46
CA SER A 271 7.29 4.03 -34.03
C SER A 271 8.17 2.78 -34.14
N ILE A 272 8.59 2.24 -33.00
CA ILE A 272 9.49 1.08 -32.91
C ILE A 272 8.73 -0.24 -32.71
N THR A 273 7.46 -0.15 -32.27
CA THR A 273 6.57 -1.29 -32.12
C THR A 273 5.10 -0.85 -32.10
N THR A 274 4.18 -1.82 -32.10
CA THR A 274 2.75 -1.63 -31.84
C THR A 274 2.33 -2.18 -30.48
N SER A 275 3.25 -2.85 -29.77
CA SER A 275 3.04 -3.40 -28.43
C SER A 275 3.24 -2.34 -27.36
N VAL A 276 2.87 -2.67 -26.11
CA VAL A 276 3.04 -1.77 -24.98
C VAL A 276 4.52 -1.57 -24.66
N LEU A 277 4.95 -0.31 -24.58
CA LEU A 277 6.17 0.07 -23.86
C LEU A 277 5.79 0.39 -22.42
N PHE A 278 6.61 -0.02 -21.47
CA PHE A 278 6.38 0.25 -20.04
C PHE A 278 7.30 1.33 -19.52
N ASP A 279 8.52 1.43 -20.06
CA ASP A 279 9.51 2.37 -19.54
C ASP A 279 10.60 2.70 -20.59
N ILE A 280 11.35 3.78 -20.37
CA ILE A 280 12.47 4.25 -21.20
C ILE A 280 13.56 4.89 -20.34
N GLU A 281 14.80 4.51 -20.61
CA GLU A 281 15.98 4.99 -19.89
C GLU A 281 17.01 5.53 -20.88
N TYR A 282 17.36 6.80 -20.76
CA TYR A 282 18.36 7.46 -21.58
C TYR A 282 19.70 7.45 -20.84
N VAL A 283 20.59 6.56 -21.25
CA VAL A 283 21.82 6.28 -20.51
C VAL A 283 22.91 7.32 -20.81
N VAL A 284 23.19 7.53 -22.09
CA VAL A 284 24.13 8.53 -22.63
C VAL A 284 23.71 8.87 -24.05
N ASP A 285 24.25 9.93 -24.67
CA ASP A 285 23.81 10.39 -26.00
C ASP A 285 23.74 9.27 -27.07
N SER A 286 24.68 8.32 -27.01
CA SER A 286 24.77 7.17 -27.92
C SER A 286 24.08 5.89 -27.44
N LEU A 287 23.32 5.92 -26.35
CA LEU A 287 22.73 4.73 -25.74
C LEU A 287 21.45 5.06 -24.97
N ALA A 288 20.34 4.48 -25.41
CA ALA A 288 19.09 4.48 -24.65
C ALA A 288 18.40 3.11 -24.79
N PHE A 289 17.50 2.80 -23.87
CA PHE A 289 16.71 1.58 -23.92
C PHE A 289 15.24 1.89 -23.65
N ALA A 290 14.36 1.20 -24.36
CA ALA A 290 12.93 1.17 -24.05
C ALA A 290 12.54 -0.28 -23.80
N CYS A 291 11.73 -0.55 -22.77
CA CYS A 291 11.29 -1.91 -22.45
C CYS A 291 9.77 -2.04 -22.56
N GLY A 292 9.28 -3.27 -22.74
CA GLY A 292 7.87 -3.47 -23.01
C GLY A 292 7.38 -4.90 -22.96
N ALA A 293 6.16 -5.07 -23.46
CA ALA A 293 5.46 -6.34 -23.51
C ALA A 293 6.23 -7.41 -24.28
N SER A 294 5.95 -8.67 -23.95
CA SER A 294 6.49 -9.86 -24.62
C SER A 294 8.03 -9.99 -24.54
N GLY A 295 8.64 -9.54 -23.44
CA GLY A 295 10.09 -9.69 -23.20
C GLY A 295 10.96 -8.76 -24.01
N ARG A 296 10.39 -7.70 -24.60
CA ARG A 296 11.12 -6.88 -25.56
C ARG A 296 11.85 -5.73 -24.89
N ILE A 297 13.09 -5.56 -25.31
CA ILE A 297 13.91 -4.37 -25.05
C ILE A 297 14.38 -3.87 -26.41
N TRP A 298 14.19 -2.58 -26.67
CA TRP A 298 14.75 -1.89 -27.81
C TRP A 298 15.92 -1.05 -27.36
N LYS A 299 16.95 -0.98 -28.19
CA LYS A 299 18.17 -0.21 -27.95
C LYS A 299 18.32 0.86 -29.01
N TRP A 300 18.59 2.07 -28.56
CA TRP A 300 19.08 3.17 -29.36
C TRP A 300 20.61 3.15 -29.36
N ASP A 301 21.23 3.30 -30.53
CA ASP A 301 22.70 3.29 -30.69
C ASP A 301 23.31 4.67 -30.98
N GLY A 302 22.53 5.75 -30.80
CA GLY A 302 22.88 7.11 -31.22
C GLY A 302 22.30 7.49 -32.59
N THR A 303 21.82 6.52 -33.38
CA THR A 303 21.29 6.77 -34.72
C THR A 303 19.95 6.14 -35.00
N ASP A 304 19.72 4.88 -34.61
CA ASP A 304 18.49 4.15 -34.85
C ASP A 304 18.11 3.24 -33.67
N TRP A 305 16.83 2.86 -33.63
CA TRP A 305 16.31 1.89 -32.67
C TRP A 305 16.32 0.47 -33.26
N ALA A 306 16.84 -0.50 -32.52
CA ALA A 306 16.83 -1.91 -32.87
C ALA A 306 16.30 -2.77 -31.70
N LEU A 307 15.64 -3.90 -32.03
CA LEU A 307 15.20 -4.86 -31.02
C LEU A 307 16.39 -5.70 -30.54
N GLU A 308 16.62 -5.73 -29.23
CA GLU A 308 17.64 -6.56 -28.61
C GLU A 308 17.16 -8.01 -28.43
N SER A 309 18.10 -8.95 -28.42
CA SER A 309 17.80 -10.32 -28.04
C SER A 309 17.74 -10.42 -26.51
N THR A 310 16.61 -10.86 -25.98
CA THR A 310 16.42 -11.10 -24.55
C THR A 310 16.16 -12.59 -24.28
N PRO A 311 16.53 -13.13 -23.11
CA PRO A 311 16.30 -14.52 -22.75
C PRO A 311 14.89 -14.76 -22.16
N THR A 312 13.89 -13.97 -22.55
CA THR A 312 12.54 -14.01 -22.00
C THR A 312 11.48 -13.64 -23.04
N PHE A 313 10.26 -14.12 -22.83
CA PHE A 313 9.05 -13.68 -23.54
C PHE A 313 8.03 -13.00 -22.61
N LEU A 314 8.37 -12.89 -21.32
CA LEU A 314 7.53 -12.24 -20.31
C LEU A 314 7.77 -10.73 -20.30
N PRO A 315 6.75 -9.91 -19.98
CA PRO A 315 6.89 -8.45 -19.93
C PRO A 315 8.11 -7.97 -19.15
N VAL A 316 8.87 -7.03 -19.73
CA VAL A 316 9.89 -6.27 -19.02
C VAL A 316 9.25 -4.95 -18.61
N VAL A 317 9.04 -4.76 -17.31
CA VAL A 317 8.15 -3.74 -16.76
C VAL A 317 8.84 -2.44 -16.38
N ASP A 318 10.14 -2.47 -16.18
CA ASP A 318 10.96 -1.34 -15.73
C ASP A 318 12.41 -1.58 -16.13
N ILE A 319 13.17 -0.53 -16.41
CA ILE A 319 14.58 -0.61 -16.81
C ILE A 319 15.36 0.58 -16.26
N ASP A 320 16.50 0.32 -15.64
CA ASP A 320 17.28 1.37 -14.99
C ASP A 320 18.79 1.13 -15.15
N PHE A 321 19.54 2.21 -15.21
CA PHE A 321 20.99 2.20 -15.30
C PHE A 321 21.59 2.98 -14.13
N ASN A 322 22.78 2.54 -13.70
CA ASN A 322 23.48 3.28 -12.68
C ASN A 322 23.89 4.68 -13.17
N GLU A 323 24.26 5.56 -12.23
CA GLU A 323 24.51 6.98 -12.48
C GLU A 323 25.64 7.28 -13.48
N THR A 324 26.45 6.27 -13.80
CA THR A 324 27.55 6.36 -14.78
C THR A 324 27.23 5.69 -16.12
N GLY A 325 26.07 5.05 -16.25
CA GLY A 325 25.66 4.29 -17.43
C GLY A 325 26.52 3.06 -17.73
N THR A 326 27.29 2.58 -16.75
CA THR A 326 28.27 1.50 -16.95
C THR A 326 27.65 0.10 -16.82
N TRP A 327 26.52 -0.02 -16.13
CA TRP A 327 25.70 -1.23 -16.10
C TRP A 327 24.24 -0.86 -15.82
N GLY A 328 23.33 -1.78 -16.12
CA GLY A 328 21.91 -1.58 -15.91
C GLY A 328 21.18 -2.90 -15.68
N ALA A 329 19.92 -2.78 -15.27
CA ALA A 329 19.06 -3.90 -14.96
C ALA A 329 17.64 -3.65 -15.51
N ALA A 330 16.93 -4.73 -15.83
CA ALA A 330 15.54 -4.65 -16.26
C ALA A 330 14.68 -5.70 -15.53
N ALA A 331 13.55 -5.28 -14.96
CA ALA A 331 12.66 -6.13 -14.20
C ALA A 331 11.72 -6.93 -15.11
N ILE A 332 11.62 -8.24 -14.91
CA ILE A 332 10.62 -9.11 -15.56
C ILE A 332 9.50 -9.43 -14.58
N SER A 333 8.25 -9.34 -15.04
CA SER A 333 7.04 -9.46 -14.22
C SER A 333 6.94 -10.75 -13.36
N GLU A 334 7.55 -11.87 -13.74
CA GLU A 334 7.47 -13.15 -12.98
C GLU A 334 8.77 -13.53 -12.25
N GLY A 335 9.59 -12.56 -11.86
CA GLY A 335 10.68 -12.85 -10.91
C GLY A 335 12.04 -13.16 -11.51
N ARG A 336 12.39 -12.45 -12.58
CA ARG A 336 13.74 -12.50 -13.14
C ARG A 336 14.21 -11.09 -13.44
N VAL A 337 15.47 -10.81 -13.16
CA VAL A 337 16.09 -9.56 -13.60
C VAL A 337 16.96 -9.86 -14.81
N LEU A 338 16.94 -8.98 -15.79
CA LEU A 338 17.94 -8.97 -16.86
C LEU A 338 19.04 -8.00 -16.47
N LEU A 339 20.30 -8.39 -16.67
CA LEU A 339 21.45 -7.53 -16.43
C LEU A 339 22.14 -7.20 -17.73
N TRP A 340 22.47 -5.92 -17.90
CA TRP A 340 23.26 -5.44 -19.01
C TRP A 340 24.75 -5.46 -18.65
N ASP A 341 25.55 -6.15 -19.46
CA ASP A 341 27.00 -6.29 -19.27
C ASP A 341 27.86 -5.34 -20.13
N GLY A 342 27.21 -4.41 -20.84
CA GLY A 342 27.86 -3.54 -21.83
C GLY A 342 27.69 -4.00 -23.28
N ALA A 343 27.26 -5.25 -23.50
CA ALA A 343 27.09 -5.82 -24.83
C ALA A 343 25.78 -6.58 -25.02
N SER A 344 25.26 -7.25 -23.98
CA SER A 344 24.08 -8.10 -24.06
C SER A 344 23.30 -8.17 -22.74
N TRP A 345 22.03 -8.59 -22.84
CA TRP A 345 21.18 -8.86 -21.69
C TRP A 345 21.31 -10.32 -21.25
N THR A 346 21.70 -10.52 -19.99
CA THR A 346 21.80 -11.85 -19.38
C THR A 346 20.73 -12.01 -18.30
N GLY A 347 20.09 -13.17 -18.28
CA GLY A 347 19.00 -13.45 -17.34
C GLY A 347 19.52 -13.95 -16.01
N GLN A 348 19.02 -13.37 -14.92
CA GLN A 348 19.35 -13.74 -13.56
C GLN A 348 18.08 -14.09 -12.79
N ALA A 349 18.05 -15.32 -12.27
CA ALA A 349 16.97 -15.77 -11.41
C ALA A 349 17.06 -15.04 -10.07
N VAL A 350 15.95 -14.44 -9.66
CA VAL A 350 15.77 -13.85 -8.34
C VAL A 350 14.54 -14.50 -7.72
N ASP A 351 14.57 -14.82 -6.43
CA ASP A 351 13.41 -15.38 -5.73
C ASP A 351 12.44 -14.26 -5.30
N ALA A 352 12.13 -13.37 -6.23
CA ALA A 352 11.13 -12.30 -6.11
C ALA A 352 10.03 -12.59 -7.13
N ARG A 353 8.76 -12.31 -6.87
CA ARG A 353 7.67 -12.46 -7.86
C ARG A 353 6.96 -11.13 -8.05
N PHE A 354 6.31 -10.97 -9.20
CA PHE A 354 5.52 -9.78 -9.51
C PHE A 354 6.31 -8.48 -9.40
N MET A 355 7.50 -8.44 -10.00
CA MET A 355 8.29 -7.20 -9.97
C MET A 355 7.56 -6.09 -10.72
N SER A 356 7.66 -4.89 -10.15
CA SER A 356 7.14 -3.64 -10.73
C SER A 356 8.24 -2.63 -11.00
N HIS A 357 9.31 -2.62 -10.19
CA HIS A 357 10.41 -1.66 -10.34
C HIS A 357 11.79 -2.25 -10.13
N VAL A 358 12.77 -1.61 -10.74
CA VAL A 358 14.20 -1.85 -10.61
C VAL A 358 14.96 -0.52 -10.48
N GLN A 359 15.98 -0.52 -9.63
CA GLN A 359 16.94 0.58 -9.55
C GLN A 359 18.36 0.00 -9.44
N ALA A 360 19.25 0.43 -10.32
CA ALA A 360 20.67 0.13 -10.35
C ALA A 360 21.44 1.35 -9.83
N THR A 361 22.31 1.15 -8.85
CA THR A 361 23.01 2.27 -8.20
C THR A 361 24.43 1.89 -7.87
N GLY A 362 25.35 2.84 -8.07
CA GLY A 362 26.78 2.63 -7.89
C GLY A 362 27.29 1.49 -8.77
N ASP A 363 28.28 0.75 -8.27
CA ASP A 363 28.95 -0.27 -9.08
C ASP A 363 28.20 -1.61 -9.13
N SER A 364 27.31 -1.89 -8.17
CA SER A 364 26.71 -3.23 -8.05
C SER A 364 25.40 -3.31 -7.27
N THR A 365 24.89 -2.21 -6.72
CA THR A 365 23.68 -2.25 -5.89
C THR A 365 22.45 -2.29 -6.79
N LEU A 366 21.57 -3.27 -6.54
CA LEU A 366 20.32 -3.47 -7.26
C LEU A 366 19.18 -3.48 -6.26
N TRP A 367 18.19 -2.63 -6.45
CA TRP A 367 16.93 -2.63 -5.72
C TRP A 367 15.80 -3.13 -6.62
N LEU A 368 14.87 -3.88 -6.02
CA LEU A 368 13.70 -4.42 -6.72
C LEU A 368 12.45 -4.17 -5.88
N GLY A 369 11.41 -3.65 -6.50
CA GLY A 369 10.08 -3.50 -5.92
C GLY A 369 9.08 -4.47 -6.57
N THR A 370 8.07 -4.91 -5.80
CA THR A 370 7.00 -5.77 -6.31
C THR A 370 5.63 -5.11 -6.27
N ARG A 371 4.73 -5.65 -7.09
CA ARG A 371 3.29 -5.40 -7.14
C ARG A 371 2.58 -6.75 -7.11
N ASP A 372 2.28 -7.26 -5.92
CA ASP A 372 1.42 -8.45 -5.80
C ASP A 372 -0.05 -8.03 -5.71
N ASP A 373 -0.92 -8.70 -6.47
CA ASP A 373 -2.38 -8.54 -6.43
C ASP A 373 -2.97 -8.89 -5.05
N LEU A 374 -2.20 -9.57 -4.20
CA LEU A 374 -2.53 -9.85 -2.80
C LEU A 374 -2.17 -8.72 -1.83
N LEU A 375 -1.78 -7.54 -2.32
CA LEU A 375 -1.38 -6.42 -1.47
C LEU A 375 -0.19 -6.77 -0.55
N LEU A 376 0.67 -7.70 -0.97
CA LEU A 376 1.91 -8.05 -0.28
C LEU A 376 3.08 -7.56 -1.11
N THR A 377 3.62 -6.42 -0.71
CA THR A 377 4.72 -5.78 -1.41
C THR A 377 6.03 -6.10 -0.72
N HIS A 378 6.94 -6.61 -1.51
CA HIS A 378 8.27 -6.99 -1.11
C HIS A 378 9.26 -6.05 -1.77
N VAL A 379 10.25 -5.63 -1.00
CA VAL A 379 11.36 -4.83 -1.50
C VAL A 379 12.62 -5.64 -1.27
N TYR A 380 13.41 -5.78 -2.32
CA TYR A 380 14.64 -6.55 -2.29
C TYR A 380 15.82 -5.66 -2.61
N VAL A 381 16.95 -5.97 -2.00
CA VAL A 381 18.24 -5.35 -2.30
C VAL A 381 19.28 -6.43 -2.57
N SER A 382 20.18 -6.15 -3.50
CA SER A 382 21.38 -6.92 -3.76
C SER A 382 22.58 -5.99 -3.84
N ALA A 383 23.69 -6.41 -3.23
CA ALA A 383 24.95 -5.68 -3.30
C ALA A 383 25.86 -6.17 -4.44
N ASP A 384 25.44 -7.18 -5.20
CA ASP A 384 26.25 -7.92 -6.18
C ASP A 384 25.49 -8.17 -7.49
N ARG A 385 24.75 -7.16 -7.95
CA ARG A 385 23.97 -7.16 -9.20
C ARG A 385 22.97 -8.32 -9.27
N GLY A 386 22.35 -8.66 -8.14
CA GLY A 386 21.33 -9.70 -8.01
C GLY A 386 21.87 -11.09 -7.68
N ALA A 387 23.18 -11.30 -7.50
CA ALA A 387 23.74 -12.65 -7.26
C ALA A 387 23.34 -13.19 -5.88
N THR A 388 23.18 -12.29 -4.92
CA THR A 388 22.52 -12.49 -3.65
C THR A 388 21.44 -11.45 -3.48
N ILE A 389 20.25 -11.90 -3.08
CA ILE A 389 19.08 -11.06 -2.87
C ILE A 389 18.72 -11.11 -1.38
N GLN A 390 18.50 -9.94 -0.80
CA GLN A 390 18.00 -9.77 0.56
C GLN A 390 16.66 -9.05 0.52
N GLU A 391 15.64 -9.65 1.12
CA GLU A 391 14.38 -8.97 1.36
C GLU A 391 14.53 -7.95 2.50
N ILE A 392 13.99 -6.74 2.30
CA ILE A 392 13.94 -5.69 3.30
C ILE A 392 12.86 -6.01 4.32
N THR A 393 13.25 -6.08 5.58
CA THR A 393 12.30 -6.07 6.70
C THR A 393 12.10 -4.63 7.16
N PHE A 394 10.93 -4.06 6.90
CA PHE A 394 10.61 -2.73 7.41
C PHE A 394 10.34 -2.79 8.92
N PRO A 395 10.70 -1.76 9.68
CA PRO A 395 10.49 -1.72 11.14
C PRO A 395 9.00 -1.75 11.54
N PHE A 396 8.12 -1.52 10.57
CA PHE A 396 6.65 -1.51 10.70
C PHE A 396 5.98 -2.73 10.03
N GLY A 397 6.75 -3.71 9.53
CA GLY A 397 6.22 -4.96 8.97
C GLY A 397 6.30 -5.02 7.44
N LEU A 398 5.29 -5.62 6.80
CA LEU A 398 5.23 -5.74 5.35
C LEU A 398 4.69 -4.44 4.73
N LEU A 399 5.11 -4.14 3.50
CA LEU A 399 4.44 -3.12 2.70
C LEU A 399 3.16 -3.74 2.14
N TRP A 400 2.03 -3.07 2.33
CA TRP A 400 0.75 -3.59 1.85
C TRP A 400 0.32 -2.99 0.50
N ARG A 401 1.22 -2.22 -0.14
CA ARG A 401 0.91 -1.39 -1.31
C ARG A 401 1.95 -1.58 -2.41
N PRO A 402 1.53 -1.80 -3.67
CA PRO A 402 2.44 -1.90 -4.80
C PRO A 402 3.47 -0.79 -4.83
N VAL A 403 4.73 -1.15 -5.07
CA VAL A 403 5.71 -0.14 -5.48
C VAL A 403 5.34 0.29 -6.90
N GLU A 404 5.08 1.59 -7.07
CA GLU A 404 4.83 2.23 -8.37
C GLU A 404 5.84 3.36 -8.66
N ALA A 405 6.77 3.63 -7.74
CA ALA A 405 7.97 4.42 -7.97
C ALA A 405 9.08 4.03 -7.00
N MET A 406 10.32 4.05 -7.47
CA MET A 406 11.50 3.89 -6.62
C MET A 406 12.60 4.83 -7.10
N HIS A 407 13.36 5.40 -6.17
CA HIS A 407 14.59 6.12 -6.50
C HIS A 407 15.62 5.86 -5.43
N THR A 408 16.86 5.58 -5.84
CA THR A 408 17.97 5.32 -4.92
C THR A 408 19.16 6.22 -5.22
N THR A 409 19.87 6.61 -4.16
CA THR A 409 21.04 7.48 -4.28
C THR A 409 22.32 6.73 -3.94
N SER A 410 23.45 7.16 -4.52
CA SER A 410 24.78 6.63 -4.20
C SER A 410 25.17 6.74 -2.71
N ALA A 411 24.52 7.62 -1.94
CA ALA A 411 24.69 7.71 -0.48
C ALA A 411 23.92 6.61 0.29
N GLY A 412 23.22 5.72 -0.41
CA GLY A 412 22.38 4.65 0.16
C GLY A 412 20.99 5.12 0.57
N GLY A 413 20.60 6.33 0.14
CA GLY A 413 19.25 6.86 0.28
C GLY A 413 18.28 6.09 -0.60
N VAL A 414 17.08 5.84 -0.09
CA VAL A 414 16.05 5.06 -0.77
C VAL A 414 14.72 5.75 -0.56
N PHE A 415 14.03 6.03 -1.67
CA PHE A 415 12.65 6.48 -1.69
C PHE A 415 11.80 5.44 -2.41
N ILE A 416 10.65 5.12 -1.82
CA ILE A 416 9.69 4.18 -2.38
C ILE A 416 8.32 4.85 -2.30
N GLY A 417 7.72 5.01 -3.47
CA GLY A 417 6.36 5.51 -3.67
C GLY A 417 5.47 4.41 -4.25
N GLY A 418 4.17 4.52 -4.00
CA GLY A 418 3.23 3.53 -4.49
C GLY A 418 1.79 4.00 -4.57
N PHE A 419 0.93 3.00 -4.67
CA PHE A 419 -0.52 3.14 -4.72
C PHE A 419 -1.07 3.90 -3.49
N GLU A 420 -2.05 4.77 -3.71
CA GLU A 420 -2.72 5.58 -2.67
C GLU A 420 -1.77 6.41 -1.80
N GLY A 421 -0.73 6.94 -2.42
CA GLY A 421 0.20 7.90 -1.82
C GLY A 421 1.07 7.27 -0.74
N PHE A 422 1.21 5.95 -0.76
CA PHE A 422 2.14 5.25 0.10
C PHE A 422 3.57 5.76 -0.15
N LEU A 423 4.18 6.35 0.88
CA LEU A 423 5.55 6.83 0.86
C LEU A 423 6.35 6.21 2.00
N VAL A 424 7.48 5.59 1.67
CA VAL A 424 8.50 5.26 2.67
C VAL A 424 9.86 5.71 2.16
N ARG A 425 10.66 6.29 3.06
CA ARG A 425 12.03 6.66 2.74
C ARG A 425 13.01 6.29 3.82
N ARG A 426 14.27 6.19 3.41
CA ARG A 426 15.45 6.12 4.27
C ARG A 426 16.51 7.06 3.68
N ALA A 427 17.02 8.00 4.48
CA ALA A 427 17.94 9.03 3.98
C ALA A 427 19.30 8.48 3.55
N ASP A 428 19.82 7.49 4.28
CA ASP A 428 21.08 6.79 4.02
C ASP A 428 21.09 5.42 4.71
N GLU A 429 22.17 4.63 4.57
CA GLU A 429 22.25 3.29 5.17
C GLU A 429 22.16 3.26 6.72
N SER A 430 22.48 4.36 7.39
CA SER A 430 22.46 4.49 8.84
C SER A 430 21.11 4.99 9.39
N ALA A 431 20.29 5.57 8.53
CA ALA A 431 19.00 6.15 8.89
C ALA A 431 17.91 5.10 9.10
N SER A 432 16.95 5.42 9.95
CA SER A 432 15.69 4.66 10.08
C SER A 432 14.76 4.94 8.91
N TRP A 433 13.93 3.96 8.57
CA TRP A 433 12.80 4.17 7.66
C TRP A 433 11.78 5.14 8.27
N THR A 434 11.24 6.02 7.45
CA THR A 434 10.25 7.05 7.84
C THR A 434 9.15 7.15 6.79
N PHE A 435 7.99 7.67 7.19
CA PHE A 435 6.84 7.94 6.33
C PHE A 435 6.72 9.45 6.10
N PRO A 436 7.19 9.97 4.95
CA PRO A 436 7.01 11.38 4.63
C PRO A 436 5.52 11.72 4.53
N PRO A 437 5.07 12.83 5.13
CA PRO A 437 3.68 13.27 4.97
C PRO A 437 3.45 13.82 3.56
N LEU A 438 2.27 13.56 3.02
CA LEU A 438 1.79 14.21 1.81
C LEU A 438 1.16 15.57 2.11
N PRO A 439 1.27 16.56 1.20
CA PRO A 439 0.68 17.87 1.38
C PRO A 439 -0.86 17.83 1.24
N PRO A 440 -1.59 18.83 1.77
CA PRO A 440 -3.05 18.79 1.85
C PRO A 440 -3.79 18.76 0.52
N GLU A 441 -3.17 19.21 -0.58
CA GLU A 441 -3.80 19.21 -1.90
C GLU A 441 -3.91 17.80 -2.51
N VAL A 442 -3.07 16.87 -2.06
CA VAL A 442 -3.03 15.47 -2.53
C VAL A 442 -3.28 14.47 -1.40
N SER A 443 -3.80 14.92 -0.26
CA SER A 443 -4.13 14.07 0.88
C SER A 443 -5.28 14.64 1.69
N HIS A 444 -5.98 13.79 2.41
CA HIS A 444 -7.08 14.17 3.30
C HIS A 444 -6.72 13.83 4.74
N ALA A 445 -7.22 14.64 5.68
CA ALA A 445 -7.15 14.28 7.09
C ALA A 445 -8.15 13.16 7.38
N SER A 446 -7.77 12.25 8.25
CA SER A 446 -8.65 11.27 8.87
C SER A 446 -8.16 10.98 10.29
N ARG A 447 -8.91 10.19 11.04
CA ARG A 447 -8.63 9.94 12.45
C ARG A 447 -9.08 8.55 12.85
N ASN A 448 -8.31 7.86 13.68
CA ASN A 448 -8.80 6.69 14.41
C ASN A 448 -9.41 7.15 15.74
N VAL A 449 -10.34 6.37 16.29
CA VAL A 449 -10.97 6.65 17.58
C VAL A 449 -10.52 5.62 18.60
N TYR A 450 -10.11 6.04 19.78
CA TYR A 450 -9.81 5.08 20.85
C TYR A 450 -10.12 5.58 22.24
N ALA A 451 -10.26 4.65 23.17
CA ALA A 451 -10.27 4.95 24.59
C ALA A 451 -9.68 3.80 25.41
N ASP A 452 -9.17 4.15 26.59
CA ASP A 452 -8.48 3.22 27.47
C ASP A 452 -9.29 2.92 28.73
N LYS A 453 -9.36 1.64 29.09
CA LYS A 453 -9.67 1.18 30.44
C LYS A 453 -8.34 0.86 31.15
N PRO A 454 -7.94 1.62 32.19
CA PRO A 454 -6.66 1.41 32.86
C PRO A 454 -6.54 0.03 33.50
N GLY A 455 -5.38 -0.61 33.32
CA GLY A 455 -5.02 -1.84 34.02
C GLY A 455 -4.64 -1.60 35.48
N LEU A 456 -4.85 -2.60 36.33
CA LEU A 456 -4.52 -2.52 37.76
C LEU A 456 -3.10 -2.96 38.10
N ALA A 457 -2.59 -3.99 37.42
CA ALA A 457 -1.29 -4.59 37.76
C ALA A 457 -0.18 -4.21 36.77
N LYS A 458 -0.55 -4.03 35.49
CA LYS A 458 0.34 -3.72 34.37
C LYS A 458 -0.25 -2.60 33.51
N PRO A 459 -0.44 -1.39 34.07
CA PRO A 459 -1.08 -0.29 33.35
C PRO A 459 -0.32 0.15 32.09
N ASP A 460 0.99 -0.10 32.03
CA ASP A 460 1.85 0.29 30.89
C ASP A 460 1.84 -0.76 29.75
N GLU A 461 1.34 -1.98 29.98
CA GLU A 461 1.09 -2.96 28.92
C GLU A 461 -0.37 -2.83 28.43
N MET A 462 -0.59 -2.88 27.12
CA MET A 462 -1.94 -2.79 26.55
C MET A 462 -2.37 -4.06 25.79
N VAL A 463 -3.64 -4.43 25.95
CA VAL A 463 -4.37 -5.36 25.09
C VAL A 463 -5.35 -4.55 24.26
N VAL A 464 -5.23 -4.62 22.94
CA VAL A 464 -6.07 -3.87 22.01
C VAL A 464 -7.26 -4.74 21.57
N LEU A 465 -8.46 -4.17 21.59
CA LEU A 465 -9.65 -4.68 20.92
C LEU A 465 -9.98 -3.73 19.79
N SER A 466 -9.85 -4.20 18.56
CA SER A 466 -9.83 -3.38 17.37
C SER A 466 -10.88 -3.79 16.34
N GLY A 467 -11.32 -2.83 15.54
CA GLY A 467 -12.23 -2.99 14.41
C GLY A 467 -12.10 -1.76 13.51
N HIS A 468 -12.76 -1.74 12.36
CA HIS A 468 -12.82 -0.55 11.51
C HIS A 468 -14.26 -0.08 11.32
N TYR A 469 -14.43 1.19 10.97
CA TYR A 469 -15.77 1.79 10.86
C TYR A 469 -16.06 2.39 9.48
N ASP A 470 -15.13 2.23 8.54
CA ASP A 470 -15.33 2.52 7.13
C ASP A 470 -15.87 1.32 6.35
N SER A 471 -16.52 1.60 5.21
CA SER A 471 -17.02 0.58 4.28
C SER A 471 -16.98 1.08 2.83
N ILE A 472 -16.86 0.18 1.87
CA ILE A 472 -16.90 0.52 0.43
C ILE A 472 -18.01 -0.18 -0.36
N ASN A 473 -18.39 0.45 -1.48
CA ASN A 473 -19.23 -0.18 -2.48
C ASN A 473 -18.38 -0.60 -3.68
N GLN A 474 -18.14 -1.92 -3.80
CA GLN A 474 -17.27 -2.49 -4.83
C GLN A 474 -17.85 -2.38 -6.26
N ARG A 475 -19.15 -2.09 -6.40
CA ARG A 475 -19.81 -2.01 -7.72
C ARG A 475 -19.75 -0.60 -8.31
N ARG A 476 -20.00 0.41 -7.48
CA ARG A 476 -19.87 1.83 -7.84
C ARG A 476 -19.49 2.59 -6.58
N LEU A 477 -18.35 3.26 -6.60
CA LEU A 477 -17.87 4.05 -5.45
C LEU A 477 -18.88 5.12 -4.98
N SER A 478 -19.77 5.57 -5.85
CA SER A 478 -20.83 6.54 -5.53
C SER A 478 -22.10 5.94 -4.90
N ASP A 479 -22.27 4.62 -4.95
CA ASP A 479 -23.43 3.94 -4.38
C ASP A 479 -23.30 3.78 -2.85
N PRO A 480 -24.40 3.56 -2.11
CA PRO A 480 -24.33 3.35 -0.66
C PRO A 480 -23.43 2.18 -0.26
N ALA A 481 -22.58 2.41 0.74
CA ALA A 481 -21.77 1.41 1.44
C ALA A 481 -22.22 1.36 2.90
N PRO A 482 -23.28 0.60 3.24
CA PRO A 482 -23.83 0.61 4.59
C PRO A 482 -22.94 -0.12 5.61
N GLY A 483 -22.08 -1.06 5.19
CA GLY A 483 -21.08 -1.66 6.07
C GLY A 483 -21.62 -2.44 7.28
N ALA A 484 -22.78 -3.09 7.17
CA ALA A 484 -23.41 -3.77 8.30
C ALA A 484 -22.57 -4.91 8.90
N ASP A 485 -22.01 -5.75 8.03
CA ASP A 485 -21.06 -6.82 8.41
C ASP A 485 -19.65 -6.25 8.47
N ASP A 486 -19.28 -5.45 7.46
CA ASP A 486 -17.94 -4.91 7.18
C ASP A 486 -17.90 -3.38 7.36
N ASP A 487 -17.61 -2.85 8.56
CA ASP A 487 -17.35 -3.58 9.82
C ASP A 487 -18.15 -3.06 11.03
N ALA A 488 -19.39 -2.61 10.78
CA ALA A 488 -20.27 -2.19 11.87
C ALA A 488 -20.52 -3.32 12.90
N SER A 489 -20.44 -4.59 12.45
CA SER A 489 -20.59 -5.76 13.32
C SER A 489 -19.45 -5.90 14.33
N GLY A 490 -18.19 -5.71 13.89
CA GLY A 490 -17.00 -5.73 14.75
C GLY A 490 -17.03 -4.61 15.77
N ILE A 491 -17.30 -3.39 15.32
CA ILE A 491 -17.42 -2.20 16.17
C ILE A 491 -18.53 -2.36 17.23
N ALA A 492 -19.68 -2.92 16.84
CA ALA A 492 -20.76 -3.19 17.78
C ALA A 492 -20.33 -4.15 18.89
N ALA A 493 -19.61 -5.23 18.56
CA ALA A 493 -19.08 -6.12 19.59
C ALA A 493 -18.00 -5.47 20.44
N ALA A 494 -17.15 -4.63 19.88
CA ALA A 494 -16.12 -3.92 20.65
C ALA A 494 -16.72 -2.92 21.64
N LEU A 495 -17.71 -2.11 21.22
CA LEU A 495 -18.44 -1.20 22.12
C LEU A 495 -19.25 -1.93 23.19
N GLU A 496 -19.86 -3.05 22.84
CA GLU A 496 -20.59 -3.87 23.80
C GLU A 496 -19.64 -4.54 24.81
N THR A 497 -18.45 -4.94 24.35
CA THR A 497 -17.36 -5.39 25.22
C THR A 497 -16.93 -4.27 26.16
N ALA A 498 -16.74 -3.05 25.65
CA ALA A 498 -16.41 -1.88 26.46
C ALA A 498 -17.45 -1.62 27.55
N ARG A 499 -18.75 -1.75 27.23
CA ARG A 499 -19.85 -1.62 28.20
C ARG A 499 -19.83 -2.72 29.26
N VAL A 500 -19.67 -3.98 28.86
CA VAL A 500 -19.67 -5.11 29.80
C VAL A 500 -18.45 -5.07 30.72
N LEU A 501 -17.28 -4.70 30.20
CA LEU A 501 -16.02 -4.69 30.95
C LEU A 501 -15.87 -3.52 31.92
N GLN A 502 -16.76 -2.52 31.92
CA GLN A 502 -16.74 -1.44 32.92
C GLN A 502 -16.67 -2.00 34.34
N ASP A 503 -17.46 -3.02 34.64
CA ASP A 503 -17.62 -3.62 35.96
C ASP A 503 -16.54 -4.63 36.34
N TYR A 504 -15.61 -4.94 35.43
CA TYR A 504 -14.59 -5.96 35.65
C TYR A 504 -13.19 -5.33 35.72
N PRO A 505 -12.33 -5.76 36.67
CA PRO A 505 -10.94 -5.32 36.70
C PRO A 505 -10.17 -5.92 35.52
N ALA A 506 -9.23 -5.15 34.97
CA ALA A 506 -8.27 -5.62 33.97
C ALA A 506 -6.87 -5.64 34.59
N GLU A 507 -6.07 -6.66 34.28
CA GLU A 507 -4.67 -6.72 34.71
C GLU A 507 -3.85 -5.66 33.97
N ARG A 508 -4.06 -5.58 32.65
CA ARG A 508 -3.44 -4.67 31.69
C ARG A 508 -4.41 -3.59 31.26
N THR A 509 -3.88 -2.51 30.68
CA THR A 509 -4.73 -1.51 30.03
C THR A 509 -5.42 -2.16 28.84
N VAL A 510 -6.73 -1.94 28.73
CA VAL A 510 -7.53 -2.37 27.58
C VAL A 510 -7.78 -1.15 26.72
N ARG A 511 -7.31 -1.19 25.47
CA ARG A 511 -7.57 -0.14 24.48
C ARG A 511 -8.65 -0.60 23.51
N PHE A 512 -9.76 0.12 23.46
CA PHE A 512 -10.76 -0.02 22.40
C PHE A 512 -10.35 0.92 21.28
N LEU A 513 -10.01 0.40 20.11
CA LEU A 513 -9.42 1.17 19.00
C LEU A 513 -10.18 0.91 17.70
N PHE A 514 -10.72 1.95 17.11
CA PHE A 514 -11.53 1.89 15.90
C PHE A 514 -10.78 2.62 14.79
N PHE A 515 -10.46 1.89 13.73
CA PHE A 515 -9.70 2.40 12.60
C PHE A 515 -10.60 2.97 11.51
N SER A 516 -10.12 4.02 10.84
CA SER A 516 -10.64 4.46 9.55
C SER A 516 -9.69 4.05 8.41
N GLY A 517 -10.20 4.10 7.17
CA GLY A 517 -9.41 3.81 5.97
C GLY A 517 -8.88 2.38 5.90
N GLU A 518 -9.57 1.41 6.50
CA GLU A 518 -9.28 -0.02 6.31
C GLU A 518 -9.51 -0.42 4.85
N GLU A 519 -10.61 0.05 4.28
CA GLU A 519 -11.10 -0.37 2.96
C GLU A 519 -10.27 0.22 1.81
N LEU A 520 -9.50 1.25 2.12
CA LEU A 520 -8.37 1.71 1.32
C LEU A 520 -7.08 1.09 1.83
N GLY A 521 -7.02 -0.23 1.98
CA GLY A 521 -5.77 -0.92 2.33
C GLY A 521 -5.09 -0.43 3.62
N LEU A 522 -5.84 -0.46 4.74
CA LEU A 522 -5.32 -0.42 6.11
C LEU A 522 -4.61 0.89 6.52
N LEU A 523 -5.02 2.04 5.99
CA LEU A 523 -4.30 3.31 6.18
C LEU A 523 -4.30 3.76 7.64
N GLY A 524 -5.44 3.70 8.34
CA GLY A 524 -5.52 4.11 9.73
C GLY A 524 -4.76 3.21 10.69
N SER A 525 -4.83 1.89 10.50
CA SER A 525 -4.10 0.94 11.35
C SER A 525 -2.59 0.97 11.09
N THR A 526 -2.16 1.21 9.85
CA THR A 526 -0.74 1.38 9.50
C THR A 526 -0.16 2.64 10.14
N ALA A 527 -0.84 3.78 10.01
CA ALA A 527 -0.41 5.04 10.63
C ALA A 527 -0.30 4.87 12.16
N TYR A 528 -1.31 4.28 12.79
CA TYR A 528 -1.31 4.04 14.22
C TYR A 528 -0.19 3.08 14.67
N ALA A 529 0.06 1.99 13.93
CA ALA A 529 1.11 1.05 14.27
C ALA A 529 2.51 1.67 14.17
N ALA A 530 2.74 2.54 13.18
CA ALA A 530 3.98 3.29 13.05
C ALA A 530 4.20 4.23 14.25
N ASP A 531 3.19 5.00 14.63
CA ASP A 531 3.24 5.93 15.75
C ASP A 531 3.38 5.20 17.09
N ALA A 532 2.61 4.14 17.32
CA ALA A 532 2.71 3.31 18.52
C ALA A 532 4.13 2.74 18.69
N ARG A 533 4.75 2.28 17.59
CA ARG A 533 6.14 1.81 17.60
C ARG A 533 7.13 2.93 17.87
N ALA A 534 6.96 4.10 17.25
CA ALA A 534 7.82 5.26 17.46
C ALA A 534 7.76 5.77 18.91
N ASN A 535 6.57 5.72 19.52
CA ASN A 535 6.34 6.09 20.92
C ASN A 535 6.82 5.02 21.92
N GLY A 536 7.14 3.81 21.45
CA GLY A 536 7.54 2.70 22.31
C GLY A 536 6.38 2.06 23.08
N ASP A 537 5.15 2.16 22.55
CA ASP A 537 3.95 1.62 23.17
C ASP A 537 4.05 0.10 23.35
N SER A 538 3.75 -0.38 24.57
CA SER A 538 3.84 -1.80 24.91
C SER A 538 2.55 -2.56 24.60
N VAL A 539 2.28 -2.79 23.31
CA VAL A 539 1.17 -3.63 22.84
C VAL A 539 1.47 -5.12 23.10
N TYR A 540 0.79 -5.70 24.09
CA TYR A 540 0.92 -7.12 24.46
C TYR A 540 0.20 -8.04 23.45
N ALA A 541 -1.01 -7.67 23.07
CA ALA A 541 -1.83 -8.40 22.10
C ALA A 541 -2.84 -7.46 21.45
N ASP A 542 -3.28 -7.83 20.25
CA ASP A 542 -4.35 -7.18 19.52
C ASP A 542 -5.38 -8.24 19.10
N VAL A 543 -6.64 -7.97 19.40
CA VAL A 543 -7.79 -8.79 19.01
C VAL A 543 -8.61 -7.97 18.03
N GLN A 544 -8.39 -8.22 16.75
CA GLN A 544 -9.17 -7.60 15.68
C GLN A 544 -10.49 -8.36 15.50
N VAL A 545 -11.60 -7.64 15.59
CA VAL A 545 -12.94 -8.13 15.28
C VAL A 545 -13.37 -7.49 13.97
N ASP A 546 -13.32 -8.28 12.91
CA ASP A 546 -13.62 -7.87 11.53
C ASP A 546 -14.66 -8.85 10.96
N MET A 547 -15.76 -8.33 10.41
CA MET A 547 -16.84 -9.08 9.74
C MET A 547 -17.36 -10.27 10.56
N ILE A 548 -17.84 -9.97 11.77
CA ILE A 548 -18.23 -11.01 12.74
C ILE A 548 -19.72 -11.36 12.71
N ALA A 549 -20.54 -10.72 11.88
CA ALA A 549 -21.97 -10.99 11.81
C ALA A 549 -22.64 -10.60 10.48
N TYR A 550 -23.09 -11.60 9.74
CA TYR A 550 -23.95 -11.41 8.57
C TYR A 550 -25.44 -11.31 8.96
N PRO A 551 -26.21 -10.33 8.45
CA PRO A 551 -27.65 -10.28 8.68
C PRO A 551 -28.36 -11.42 7.93
N LEU A 552 -29.26 -12.12 8.64
CA LEU A 552 -30.17 -13.11 8.06
C LEU A 552 -31.36 -12.44 7.36
#